data_AF-A0A9R0QNR1-F1
#
_entry.id   AF-A0A9R0QNR1-F1
#
_cell.length_a   1.000
_cell.length_b   1.000
_cell.length_c   1.000
_cell.angle_alpha   90.00
_cell.angle_beta   90.00
_cell.angle_gamma   90.00
#
_symmetry.space_group_name_H-M   'P 1'
#
loop_
_entity.id
_entity.type
_entity.pdbx_description
1 polymer ?
#
loop_
_entity_poly.entity_id
_entity_poly.type
_entity_poly.pdbx_seq_one_letter_code
_entity_poly.pdbx_strand_id
1 'polypeptide(L)'
;MAFAGLELRYPRALDPRPSWTLGDVLTDALEATRRSAPPTPLKQPPEWASGGNMREKAFVMRVEEEDHSEEEDDTSDEDAGALATTGARFSCNDLESGFEDSGDEINCSSTPYHLMEKRSLEKSILLELELEHHLKIQEEVRSKLSSLEVCHQNEIQRTVSAFARLQKYAESRKEVDRRLDVQFHRKIAEVLDKHLSLVQRDHEQKSQIVERRIRDDAAVEEAKKKDQSMKEEKVNQERTRKEAENSVLHATTVNSIGVKSELPGIKVFADSIALEAESRRRALHDQVPSNIHLSKEYSQYSRQIGKSIGKLTPTTDSVKARASELIKALDGQDCPHLIACRLFADKMISIVKTRNTKDKTFGPLAFACGYVMLLVTNQVPDAMDYLLAEFHKVCMYTVPKHLHALNAQARNSDYYRLIGYQEEDEKSQSTESYLVNVVAYVKLYAAMIQTEIKGMPHPHGLAEGWKWLAMFLNTLPAITATAFALHAFLKMAGFALYKKYGSQFMKILDVISRRFIPALKEQGVKVQAEAISSLQNYLDDKVYLEEPEGRYLAQHLLSQVFIEDDQHRTATSGRAPVSWRE
;
A
#
# COMPACT_ATOMS: atom_id res chain seq x y z
N MET A 1 29.41 -0.52 -10.34
CA MET A 1 29.80 0.53 -9.36
C MET A 1 28.53 1.18 -8.82
N ALA A 2 28.55 1.94 -7.73
CA ALA A 2 27.35 2.66 -7.26
C ALA A 2 27.12 3.91 -8.11
N PHE A 3 25.85 4.27 -8.40
CA PHE A 3 25.49 5.34 -9.32
C PHE A 3 25.57 6.74 -8.66
N ALA A 4 26.78 7.19 -8.34
CA ALA A 4 27.03 8.55 -7.89
C ALA A 4 26.85 9.54 -9.06
N GLY A 5 25.79 10.35 -9.05
CA GLY A 5 25.66 11.47 -9.99
C GLY A 5 24.28 11.83 -10.54
N LEU A 6 23.15 11.39 -9.95
CA LEU A 6 21.83 12.04 -10.08
C LEU A 6 20.82 11.39 -9.12
N GLU A 7 20.65 11.95 -7.92
CA GLU A 7 19.55 11.54 -7.02
C GLU A 7 18.19 11.90 -7.64
N LEU A 8 17.35 10.89 -7.89
CA LEU A 8 15.93 11.09 -8.23
C LEU A 8 15.15 11.54 -6.98
N ARG A 9 15.32 12.81 -6.59
CA ARG A 9 14.74 13.38 -5.38
C ARG A 9 13.21 13.35 -5.38
N TYR A 10 12.67 12.93 -4.23
CA TYR A 10 11.24 12.89 -3.94
C TYR A 10 10.60 14.30 -3.98
N PRO A 11 9.43 14.49 -4.63
CA PRO A 11 8.68 15.74 -4.53
C PRO A 11 8.18 15.93 -3.08
N ARG A 12 8.74 16.90 -2.33
CA ARG A 12 8.35 17.20 -0.94
C ARG A 12 7.02 17.97 -0.82
N ALA A 13 5.97 17.47 -1.49
CA ALA A 13 4.61 17.97 -1.35
C ALA A 13 3.65 16.77 -1.28
N LEU A 14 2.62 16.88 -0.43
CA LEU A 14 1.67 15.81 -0.09
C LEU A 14 2.28 14.66 0.76
N ASP A 15 2.91 15.05 1.88
CA ASP A 15 2.97 14.19 3.06
C ASP A 15 1.63 14.28 3.80
N PRO A 16 0.85 13.20 3.98
CA PRO A 16 -0.49 13.25 4.56
C PRO A 16 -0.43 13.44 6.08
N ARG A 17 -0.48 14.70 6.53
CA ARG A 17 -0.60 15.03 7.96
C ARG A 17 -1.85 14.34 8.56
N PRO A 18 -1.74 13.64 9.71
CA PRO A 18 -2.83 12.85 10.30
C PRO A 18 -3.84 13.70 11.09
N SER A 19 -4.06 14.94 10.68
CA SER A 19 -4.85 15.96 11.40
C SER A 19 -5.65 16.81 10.43
N TRP A 20 -6.64 16.19 9.79
CA TRP A 20 -7.73 16.92 9.13
C TRP A 20 -8.65 17.48 10.21
N THR A 21 -8.80 18.80 10.26
CA THR A 21 -9.82 19.45 11.09
C THR A 21 -11.11 19.63 10.29
N LEU A 22 -12.22 19.93 10.98
CA LEU A 22 -13.49 20.22 10.32
C LEU A 22 -13.40 21.46 9.41
N GLY A 23 -12.52 22.42 9.74
CA GLY A 23 -12.30 23.63 8.93
C GLY A 23 -11.64 23.34 7.58
N ASP A 24 -10.72 22.37 7.51
CA ASP A 24 -10.05 21.98 6.27
C ASP A 24 -11.06 21.39 5.28
N VAL A 25 -11.95 20.51 5.76
CA VAL A 25 -13.01 19.87 4.97
C VAL A 25 -14.02 20.90 4.45
N LEU A 26 -14.42 21.87 5.28
CA LEU A 26 -15.34 22.95 4.89
C LEU A 26 -14.70 23.88 3.85
N THR A 27 -13.38 24.12 3.94
CA THR A 27 -12.65 24.95 2.97
C THR A 27 -12.57 24.27 1.60
N ASP A 28 -12.22 22.98 1.54
CA ASP A 28 -12.15 22.23 0.29
C ASP A 28 -13.56 22.03 -0.34
N ALA A 29 -14.62 21.92 0.48
CA ALA A 29 -16.01 21.90 0.02
C ALA A 29 -16.46 23.26 -0.59
N LEU A 30 -16.03 24.39 -0.01
CA LEU A 30 -16.28 25.73 -0.56
C LEU A 30 -15.51 25.95 -1.88
N GLU A 31 -14.26 25.47 -1.98
CA GLU A 31 -13.52 25.49 -3.24
C GLU A 31 -14.15 24.58 -4.30
N ALA A 32 -14.59 23.37 -3.94
CA ALA A 32 -15.31 22.48 -4.86
C ALA A 32 -16.59 23.14 -5.39
N THR A 33 -17.33 23.84 -4.53
CA THR A 33 -18.55 24.56 -4.91
C THR A 33 -18.25 25.74 -5.85
N ARG A 34 -17.15 26.48 -5.62
CA ARG A 34 -16.64 27.50 -6.57
C ARG A 34 -16.23 26.90 -7.92
N ARG A 35 -15.67 25.68 -7.94
CA ARG A 35 -15.25 24.98 -9.18
C ARG A 35 -16.41 24.34 -9.95
N SER A 36 -17.59 24.18 -9.35
CA SER A 36 -18.79 23.63 -10.01
C SER A 36 -19.72 24.66 -10.65
N ALA A 37 -19.48 25.96 -10.45
CA ALA A 37 -20.29 27.01 -11.05
C ALA A 37 -20.01 27.16 -12.57
N PRO A 38 -21.04 27.31 -13.42
CA PRO A 38 -20.83 27.57 -14.85
C PRO A 38 -20.22 28.97 -15.08
N PRO A 39 -19.36 29.14 -16.10
CA PRO A 39 -18.63 30.39 -16.30
C PRO A 39 -19.56 31.54 -16.70
N THR A 40 -19.69 32.53 -15.82
CA THR A 40 -20.30 33.82 -16.16
C THR A 40 -19.41 34.54 -17.19
N PRO A 41 -19.95 35.08 -18.30
CA PRO A 41 -19.13 35.76 -19.31
C PRO A 41 -18.55 37.06 -18.74
N LEU A 42 -17.24 37.04 -18.48
CA LEU A 42 -16.47 38.23 -18.06
C LEU A 42 -16.48 39.26 -19.20
N LYS A 43 -17.13 40.41 -18.97
CA LYS A 43 -16.92 41.59 -19.82
C LYS A 43 -15.47 42.05 -19.65
N GLN A 44 -14.79 42.33 -20.76
CA GLN A 44 -13.47 42.94 -20.74
C GLN A 44 -13.55 44.37 -20.16
N PRO A 45 -12.59 44.81 -19.35
CA PRO A 45 -12.48 46.21 -18.95
C PRO A 45 -12.01 47.07 -20.15
N PRO A 46 -12.53 48.30 -20.34
CA PRO A 46 -12.07 49.20 -21.41
C PRO A 46 -10.64 49.70 -21.23
N GLU A 47 -9.96 49.95 -22.35
CA GLU A 47 -8.60 50.53 -22.39
C GLU A 47 -8.60 52.04 -22.11
N TRP A 48 -8.52 52.45 -20.83
CA TRP A 48 -8.07 53.81 -20.46
C TRP A 48 -7.34 53.93 -19.12
N ALA A 49 -7.19 52.85 -18.34
CA ALA A 49 -6.48 52.85 -17.06
C ALA A 49 -4.94 52.81 -17.22
N SER A 50 -4.34 53.83 -17.84
CA SER A 50 -2.88 54.01 -17.94
C SER A 50 -2.43 55.35 -17.37
N GLY A 51 -1.97 55.34 -16.11
CA GLY A 51 -1.37 56.48 -15.42
C GLY A 51 -2.12 56.86 -14.13
N GLY A 52 -1.46 56.67 -12.97
CA GLY A 52 -2.09 56.92 -11.66
C GLY A 52 -1.23 56.44 -10.49
N ASN A 53 -0.11 57.11 -10.23
CA ASN A 53 0.84 56.72 -9.19
C ASN A 53 0.47 57.30 -7.81
N MET A 54 0.03 56.47 -6.84
CA MET A 54 0.38 56.69 -5.43
C MET A 54 0.18 55.50 -4.48
N ARG A 55 1.23 55.24 -3.70
CA ARG A 55 1.27 54.78 -2.28
C ARG A 55 0.45 53.55 -1.86
N GLU A 56 1.17 52.46 -1.68
CA GLU A 56 0.84 51.40 -0.72
C GLU A 56 0.63 51.96 0.70
N LYS A 57 -0.33 51.39 1.44
CA LYS A 57 -0.36 51.37 2.91
C LYS A 57 -0.88 50.02 3.38
N ALA A 58 0.00 49.20 3.95
CA ALA A 58 -0.42 47.98 4.64
C ALA A 58 -1.15 48.35 5.95
N PHE A 59 -2.26 47.66 6.23
CA PHE A 59 -2.89 47.72 7.55
C PHE A 59 -2.15 46.77 8.51
N VAL A 60 -1.55 47.33 9.56
CA VAL A 60 -0.95 46.56 10.65
C VAL A 60 -1.97 46.47 11.77
N MET A 61 -2.51 45.28 12.01
CA MET A 61 -3.32 45.00 13.18
C MET A 61 -2.41 44.84 14.39
N ARG A 62 -2.63 45.65 15.43
CA ARG A 62 -2.03 45.42 16.75
C ARG A 62 -2.95 44.49 17.53
N VAL A 63 -2.37 43.50 18.17
CA VAL A 63 -2.96 42.82 19.32
C VAL A 63 -2.30 43.44 20.54
N GLU A 64 -3.09 43.78 21.55
CA GLU A 64 -2.58 44.19 22.87
C GLU A 64 -2.69 42.97 23.79
N GLU A 65 -1.59 42.66 24.48
CA GLU A 65 -1.49 41.55 25.44
C GLU A 65 -1.64 42.14 26.85
N GLU A 66 -2.52 41.56 27.67
CA GLU A 66 -2.46 41.69 29.13
C GLU A 66 -2.52 40.28 29.74
N ASP A 67 -1.48 39.94 30.50
CA ASP A 67 -1.38 38.69 31.26
C ASP A 67 -2.26 38.74 32.53
N HIS A 68 -2.85 37.61 32.95
CA HIS A 68 -2.23 36.79 34.01
C HIS A 68 -3.08 35.63 34.55
N SER A 69 -2.34 34.59 34.98
CA SER A 69 -2.62 33.61 36.04
C SER A 69 -3.71 32.55 35.86
N GLU A 70 -3.33 31.35 36.30
CA GLU A 70 -4.12 30.13 36.45
C GLU A 70 -4.76 30.09 37.86
N GLU A 71 -5.88 29.40 38.04
CA GLU A 71 -6.14 28.58 39.24
C GLU A 71 -7.24 27.55 38.97
N GLU A 72 -7.20 26.42 39.69
CA GLU A 72 -8.19 25.33 39.64
C GLU A 72 -9.12 25.42 40.86
N ASP A 73 -10.43 25.14 40.73
CA ASP A 73 -11.16 24.12 41.52
C ASP A 73 -12.60 23.89 40.98
N ASP A 74 -13.35 23.00 41.63
CA ASP A 74 -14.53 22.30 41.13
C ASP A 74 -15.89 22.76 41.74
N THR A 75 -17.00 22.21 41.23
CA THR A 75 -18.37 22.09 41.83
C THR A 75 -19.49 23.15 41.68
N SER A 76 -20.69 22.60 41.45
CA SER A 76 -22.06 23.03 41.84
C SER A 76 -22.89 24.05 41.03
N ASP A 77 -23.87 23.48 40.30
CA ASP A 77 -25.33 23.71 40.34
C ASP A 77 -26.03 25.06 40.04
N GLU A 78 -27.23 24.87 39.44
CA GLU A 78 -28.43 25.70 39.19
C GLU A 78 -28.54 27.13 39.77
N ASP A 79 -28.96 28.10 38.93
CA ASP A 79 -30.40 28.44 38.77
C ASP A 79 -30.66 29.31 37.51
N ALA A 80 -31.93 29.52 37.15
CA ALA A 80 -32.37 30.28 35.97
C ALA A 80 -32.63 31.78 36.29
N GLY A 81 -31.93 32.68 35.58
CA GLY A 81 -32.04 34.13 35.75
C GLY A 81 -32.58 34.87 34.51
N ALA A 82 -33.89 34.91 34.30
CA ALA A 82 -34.48 35.70 33.23
C ALA A 82 -34.64 37.18 33.65
N LEU A 83 -33.98 38.12 32.96
CA LEU A 83 -34.20 39.55 33.16
C LEU A 83 -34.33 40.31 31.82
N ALA A 84 -35.57 40.48 31.36
CA ALA A 84 -35.87 41.42 30.29
C ALA A 84 -35.78 42.85 30.83
N THR A 85 -35.01 43.72 30.17
CA THR A 85 -34.95 45.15 30.49
C THR A 85 -35.38 45.98 29.28
N THR A 86 -36.28 46.92 29.51
CA THR A 86 -36.76 47.94 28.56
C THR A 86 -35.61 48.73 27.93
N GLY A 87 -35.68 49.24 26.70
CA GLY A 87 -36.87 49.46 25.88
C GLY A 87 -37.05 50.96 25.62
N ALA A 88 -36.40 51.48 24.58
CA ALA A 88 -36.50 52.86 24.11
C ALA A 88 -37.02 52.89 22.66
N ARG A 89 -37.69 53.98 22.26
CA ARG A 89 -38.34 54.15 20.95
C ARG A 89 -37.87 55.44 20.27
N PHE A 90 -38.09 55.48 18.95
CA PHE A 90 -37.91 56.60 18.02
C PHE A 90 -36.43 56.93 17.69
N SER A 91 -36.11 57.46 16.50
CA SER A 91 -36.97 57.83 15.37
C SER A 91 -36.44 57.31 14.03
N CYS A 92 -37.35 57.14 13.07
CA CYS A 92 -36.98 57.20 11.65
C CYS A 92 -36.93 58.67 11.22
N ASN A 93 -36.09 59.02 10.23
CA ASN A 93 -36.49 59.63 8.95
C ASN A 93 -35.25 59.98 8.10
N ASP A 94 -35.42 59.77 6.80
CA ASP A 94 -34.93 60.59 5.66
C ASP A 94 -33.51 61.19 5.69
N LEU A 95 -32.62 60.62 4.88
CA LEU A 95 -31.82 61.42 3.93
C LEU A 95 -31.83 60.74 2.56
N GLU A 96 -32.04 61.53 1.51
CA GLU A 96 -32.23 61.06 0.14
C GLU A 96 -30.91 60.79 -0.61
N SER A 97 -31.02 60.09 -1.74
CA SER A 97 -29.90 59.73 -2.61
C SER A 97 -29.59 60.78 -3.69
N GLY A 98 -28.34 61.20 -3.80
CA GLY A 98 -27.79 61.86 -5.00
C GLY A 98 -26.68 62.89 -4.74
N PHE A 99 -25.89 63.32 -5.72
CA PHE A 99 -25.53 62.72 -7.02
C PHE A 99 -24.39 63.57 -7.63
N GLU A 100 -23.19 63.03 -7.84
CA GLU A 100 -22.08 63.67 -8.57
C GLU A 100 -21.15 62.59 -9.16
N ASP A 101 -20.40 62.79 -10.24
CA ASP A 101 -20.68 63.51 -11.50
C ASP A 101 -19.68 62.98 -12.57
N SER A 102 -20.08 62.97 -13.84
CA SER A 102 -19.15 62.80 -14.97
C SER A 102 -19.85 63.20 -16.28
N GLY A 103 -19.87 64.51 -16.58
CA GLY A 103 -20.40 65.01 -17.84
C GLY A 103 -19.48 64.76 -19.05
N ASP A 104 -20.08 64.76 -20.24
CA ASP A 104 -19.44 65.19 -21.48
C ASP A 104 -20.48 65.84 -22.41
N GLU A 105 -20.03 66.61 -23.41
CA GLU A 105 -20.78 67.73 -23.99
C GLU A 105 -21.94 67.40 -24.98
N ILE A 106 -22.97 68.28 -25.04
CA ILE A 106 -23.28 69.18 -26.20
C ILE A 106 -24.72 69.79 -26.13
N ASN A 107 -24.79 71.12 -26.31
CA ASN A 107 -25.91 72.01 -26.67
C ASN A 107 -27.36 71.77 -26.17
N CYS A 108 -27.90 72.82 -25.55
CA CYS A 108 -29.33 72.96 -25.24
C CYS A 108 -30.17 73.25 -26.50
N SER A 109 -31.26 72.49 -26.69
CA SER A 109 -32.45 72.98 -27.41
C SER A 109 -33.69 72.70 -26.56
N SER A 110 -34.41 73.77 -26.20
CA SER A 110 -35.52 73.69 -25.25
C SER A 110 -36.72 72.96 -25.84
N THR A 111 -37.24 71.97 -25.11
CA THR A 111 -38.64 71.51 -25.23
C THR A 111 -39.30 71.49 -23.84
N PRO A 112 -40.61 71.77 -23.72
CA PRO A 112 -41.21 72.03 -22.41
C PRO A 112 -41.54 70.75 -21.64
N TYR A 113 -41.53 70.85 -20.31
CA TYR A 113 -42.02 69.81 -19.39
C TYR A 113 -43.42 69.30 -19.79
N HIS A 114 -43.49 68.10 -20.37
CA HIS A 114 -44.77 67.45 -20.61
C HIS A 114 -45.19 66.70 -19.34
N LEU A 115 -46.30 67.17 -18.75
CA LEU A 115 -46.91 66.61 -17.54
C LEU A 115 -47.12 65.09 -17.69
N MET A 116 -47.03 64.36 -16.56
CA MET A 116 -47.20 62.91 -16.48
C MET A 116 -48.24 62.38 -17.48
N GLU A 117 -47.76 61.63 -18.48
CA GLU A 117 -48.65 60.90 -19.37
C GLU A 117 -49.55 60.00 -18.51
N LYS A 118 -50.88 60.07 -18.74
CA LYS A 118 -51.84 59.25 -18.01
C LYS A 118 -51.62 57.79 -18.36
N ARG A 119 -50.79 57.10 -17.57
CA ARG A 119 -50.67 55.63 -17.60
C ARG A 119 -52.08 55.06 -17.58
N SER A 120 -52.41 54.30 -18.63
CA SER A 120 -53.73 53.70 -18.75
C SER A 120 -53.93 52.73 -17.59
N LEU A 121 -55.14 52.74 -17.01
CA LEU A 121 -55.39 52.10 -15.71
C LEU A 121 -55.08 50.59 -15.74
N GLU A 122 -55.30 49.96 -16.89
CA GLU A 122 -55.01 48.55 -17.16
C GLU A 122 -53.52 48.22 -17.03
N LYS A 123 -52.64 49.14 -17.45
CA LYS A 123 -51.18 48.96 -17.31
C LYS A 123 -50.72 49.06 -15.85
N SER A 124 -51.40 49.87 -15.04
CA SER A 124 -51.09 49.96 -13.60
C SER A 124 -51.52 48.67 -12.89
N ILE A 125 -52.75 48.20 -13.16
CA ILE A 125 -53.29 46.96 -12.61
C ILE A 125 -52.46 45.74 -13.04
N LEU A 126 -52.01 45.69 -14.30
CA LEU A 126 -51.17 44.59 -14.79
C LEU A 126 -49.83 44.53 -14.05
N LEU A 127 -49.15 45.66 -13.86
CA LEU A 127 -47.87 45.71 -13.12
C LEU A 127 -48.05 45.31 -11.63
N GLU A 128 -49.17 45.69 -11.01
CA GLU A 128 -49.49 45.32 -9.64
C GLU A 128 -49.73 43.80 -9.50
N LEU A 129 -50.47 43.19 -10.43
CA LEU A 129 -50.67 41.74 -10.51
C LEU A 129 -49.39 40.97 -10.84
N GLU A 130 -48.52 41.51 -11.69
CA GLU A 130 -47.21 40.91 -12.00
C GLU A 130 -46.29 40.90 -10.76
N LEU A 131 -46.32 41.98 -9.95
CA LEU A 131 -45.58 42.07 -8.69
C LEU A 131 -46.15 41.11 -7.62
N GLU A 132 -47.47 41.04 -7.44
CA GLU A 132 -48.11 40.09 -6.52
C GLU A 132 -47.76 38.64 -6.90
N HIS A 133 -47.84 38.31 -8.18
CA HIS A 133 -47.48 37.00 -8.71
C HIS A 133 -46.00 36.67 -8.49
N HIS A 134 -45.10 37.65 -8.68
CA HIS A 134 -43.66 37.45 -8.44
C HIS A 134 -43.37 37.21 -6.94
N LEU A 135 -43.95 38.01 -6.05
CA LEU A 135 -43.82 37.84 -4.60
C LEU A 135 -44.33 36.48 -4.14
N LYS A 136 -45.46 36.02 -4.68
CA LYS A 136 -46.04 34.71 -4.37
C LYS A 136 -45.14 33.54 -4.82
N ILE A 137 -44.53 33.63 -6.01
CA ILE A 137 -43.54 32.66 -6.47
C ILE A 137 -42.29 32.69 -5.58
N GLN A 138 -41.81 33.87 -5.21
CA GLN A 138 -40.65 34.04 -4.33
C GLN A 138 -40.92 33.41 -2.94
N GLU A 139 -42.13 33.53 -2.41
CA GLU A 139 -42.54 32.87 -1.17
C GLU A 139 -42.66 31.35 -1.28
N GLU A 140 -43.23 30.84 -2.38
CA GLU A 140 -43.31 29.40 -2.61
C GLU A 140 -41.92 28.76 -2.74
N VAL A 141 -40.99 29.43 -3.46
CA VAL A 141 -39.59 29.01 -3.58
C VAL A 141 -38.88 29.08 -2.22
N ARG A 142 -39.05 30.16 -1.45
CA ARG A 142 -38.51 30.31 -0.09
C ARG A 142 -38.99 29.18 0.84
N SER A 143 -40.29 28.90 0.85
CA SER A 143 -40.88 27.82 1.65
C SER A 143 -40.34 26.44 1.25
N LYS A 144 -40.20 26.17 -0.06
CA LYS A 144 -39.64 24.91 -0.58
C LYS A 144 -38.16 24.74 -0.23
N LEU A 145 -37.37 25.81 -0.27
CA LEU A 145 -35.97 25.80 0.13
C LEU A 145 -35.82 25.48 1.63
N SER A 146 -36.54 26.15 2.52
CA SER A 146 -36.49 25.85 3.96
C SER A 146 -36.96 24.42 4.27
N SER A 147 -37.98 23.90 3.57
CA SER A 147 -38.41 22.51 3.71
C SER A 147 -37.33 21.51 3.25
N LEU A 148 -36.58 21.84 2.19
CA LEU A 148 -35.50 20.99 1.67
C LEU A 148 -34.27 21.03 2.58
N GLU A 149 -33.94 22.19 3.13
CA GLU A 149 -32.84 22.37 4.09
C GLU A 149 -33.07 21.54 5.36
N VAL A 150 -34.26 21.64 5.98
CA VAL A 150 -34.62 20.82 7.14
C VAL A 150 -34.58 19.32 6.80
N CYS A 151 -35.02 18.93 5.60
CA CYS A 151 -34.93 17.54 5.13
C CYS A 151 -33.46 17.07 5.04
N HIS A 152 -32.57 17.90 4.50
CA HIS A 152 -31.14 17.60 4.37
C HIS A 152 -30.44 17.52 5.73
N GLN A 153 -30.71 18.45 6.65
CA GLN A 153 -30.18 18.42 8.02
C GLN A 153 -30.59 17.13 8.77
N ASN A 154 -31.84 16.69 8.62
CA ASN A 154 -32.32 15.42 9.16
C ASN A 154 -31.54 14.21 8.61
N GLU A 155 -31.21 14.19 7.32
CA GLU A 155 -30.46 13.09 6.72
C GLU A 155 -28.97 13.09 7.11
N ILE A 156 -28.37 14.27 7.30
CA ILE A 156 -27.05 14.42 7.94
C ILE A 156 -27.09 13.84 9.36
N GLN A 157 -28.09 14.19 10.17
CA GLN A 157 -28.21 13.68 11.54
C GLN A 157 -28.40 12.15 11.59
N ARG A 158 -29.17 11.57 10.66
CA ARG A 158 -29.34 10.11 10.51
C ARG A 158 -28.02 9.42 10.13
N THR A 159 -27.30 9.96 9.17
CA THR A 159 -26.03 9.36 8.69
C THR A 159 -24.92 9.45 9.74
N VAL A 160 -24.79 10.58 10.46
CA VAL A 160 -23.90 10.71 11.62
C VAL A 160 -24.28 9.70 12.72
N SER A 161 -25.57 9.55 13.02
CA SER A 161 -26.07 8.58 14.01
C SER A 161 -25.86 7.12 13.57
N ALA A 162 -25.82 6.83 12.27
CA ALA A 162 -25.44 5.51 11.74
C ALA A 162 -23.93 5.27 11.88
N PHE A 163 -23.11 6.27 11.53
CA PHE A 163 -21.64 6.18 11.63
C PHE A 163 -21.17 5.94 13.07
N ALA A 164 -21.70 6.68 14.05
CA ALA A 164 -21.37 6.49 15.46
C ALA A 164 -21.65 5.07 15.98
N ARG A 165 -22.73 4.43 15.49
CA ARG A 165 -23.07 3.03 15.82
C ARG A 165 -22.08 2.04 15.19
N LEU A 166 -21.64 2.29 13.95
CA LEU A 166 -20.63 1.47 13.27
C LEU A 166 -19.25 1.61 13.93
N GLN A 167 -18.86 2.81 14.34
CA GLN A 167 -17.62 3.05 15.09
C GLN A 167 -17.61 2.27 16.40
N LYS A 168 -18.67 2.39 17.22
CA LYS A 168 -18.79 1.65 18.48
C LYS A 168 -18.74 0.13 18.28
N TYR A 169 -19.32 -0.39 17.19
CA TYR A 169 -19.21 -1.80 16.83
C TYR A 169 -17.76 -2.20 16.46
N ALA A 170 -17.07 -1.40 15.65
CA ALA A 170 -15.67 -1.64 15.27
C ALA A 170 -14.71 -1.60 16.48
N GLU A 171 -14.92 -0.66 17.41
CA GLU A 171 -14.20 -0.59 18.68
C GLU A 171 -14.47 -1.84 19.54
N SER A 172 -15.72 -2.31 19.60
CA SER A 172 -16.08 -3.53 20.35
C SER A 172 -15.43 -4.79 19.76
N ARG A 173 -15.28 -4.90 18.43
CA ARG A 173 -14.49 -5.98 17.80
C ARG A 173 -13.03 -5.92 18.23
N LYS A 174 -12.36 -4.77 18.07
CA LYS A 174 -10.94 -4.59 18.45
C LYS A 174 -10.65 -4.99 19.90
N GLU A 175 -11.56 -4.70 20.84
CA GLU A 175 -11.40 -5.10 22.24
C GLU A 175 -11.61 -6.61 22.47
N VAL A 176 -12.44 -7.29 21.67
CA VAL A 176 -12.54 -8.77 21.67
C VAL A 176 -11.27 -9.38 21.10
N ASP A 177 -10.78 -8.88 19.96
CA ASP A 177 -9.57 -9.36 19.30
C ASP A 177 -8.35 -9.22 20.23
N ARG A 178 -8.19 -8.06 20.88
CA ARG A 178 -7.15 -7.81 21.91
C ARG A 178 -7.22 -8.78 23.10
N ARG A 179 -8.43 -9.19 23.52
CA ARG A 179 -8.61 -10.18 24.60
C ARG A 179 -8.19 -11.58 24.17
N LEU A 180 -8.45 -11.96 22.92
CA LEU A 180 -8.00 -13.23 22.35
C LEU A 180 -6.47 -13.26 22.24
N ASP A 181 -5.85 -12.19 21.72
CA ASP A 181 -4.39 -12.07 21.64
C ASP A 181 -3.71 -12.20 23.01
N VAL A 182 -4.24 -11.56 24.06
CA VAL A 182 -3.70 -11.71 25.42
C VAL A 182 -3.80 -13.16 25.93
N GLN A 183 -4.84 -13.91 25.54
CA GLN A 183 -4.96 -15.34 25.85
C GLN A 183 -3.95 -16.19 25.05
N PHE A 184 -3.74 -15.90 23.77
CA PHE A 184 -2.74 -16.59 22.94
C PHE A 184 -1.31 -16.34 23.46
N HIS A 185 -0.95 -15.09 23.77
CA HIS A 185 0.37 -14.76 24.35
C HIS A 185 0.60 -15.47 25.69
N ARG A 186 -0.42 -15.54 26.57
CA ARG A 186 -0.36 -16.35 27.81
C ARG A 186 -0.12 -17.82 27.50
N LYS A 187 -0.82 -18.39 26.50
CA LYS A 187 -0.67 -19.81 26.13
C LYS A 187 0.73 -20.14 25.59
N ILE A 188 1.31 -19.22 24.81
CA ILE A 188 2.69 -19.33 24.30
C ILE A 188 3.67 -19.28 25.48
N ALA A 189 3.53 -18.33 26.39
CA ALA A 189 4.37 -18.23 27.60
C ALA A 189 4.30 -19.50 28.48
N GLU A 190 3.11 -20.05 28.72
CA GLU A 190 2.94 -21.32 29.44
C GLU A 190 3.68 -22.51 28.80
N VAL A 191 3.79 -22.54 27.47
CA VAL A 191 4.47 -23.62 26.74
C VAL A 191 5.99 -23.41 26.76
N LEU A 192 6.45 -22.16 26.59
CA LEU A 192 7.86 -21.80 26.68
C LEU A 192 8.43 -22.08 28.08
N ASP A 193 7.72 -21.72 29.14
CA ASP A 193 8.12 -21.96 30.54
C ASP A 193 8.25 -23.47 30.84
N LYS A 194 7.26 -24.28 30.42
CA LYS A 194 7.31 -25.74 30.54
C LYS A 194 8.48 -26.35 29.76
N HIS A 195 8.79 -25.81 28.59
CA HIS A 195 9.95 -26.24 27.80
C HIS A 195 11.27 -25.85 28.46
N LEU A 196 11.39 -24.62 28.97
CA LEU A 196 12.58 -24.15 29.69
C LEU A 196 12.84 -25.00 30.94
N SER A 197 11.78 -25.27 31.71
CA SER A 197 11.79 -26.16 32.87
C SER A 197 12.15 -27.61 32.53
N LEU A 198 11.87 -28.09 31.31
CA LEU A 198 12.29 -29.41 30.82
C LEU A 198 13.79 -29.42 30.45
N VAL A 199 14.26 -28.39 29.74
CA VAL A 199 15.67 -28.24 29.35
C VAL A 199 16.58 -28.07 30.58
N GLN A 200 16.15 -27.31 31.59
CA GLN A 200 16.89 -27.16 32.85
C GLN A 200 17.11 -28.51 33.55
N ARG A 201 16.05 -29.32 33.72
CA ARG A 201 16.16 -30.66 34.34
C ARG A 201 16.98 -31.65 33.51
N ASP A 202 16.90 -31.59 32.19
CA ASP A 202 17.76 -32.40 31.31
C ASP A 202 19.24 -31.98 31.43
N HIS A 203 19.52 -30.68 31.55
CA HIS A 203 20.87 -30.16 31.79
C HIS A 203 21.42 -30.56 33.16
N GLU A 204 20.62 -30.46 34.23
CA GLU A 204 20.96 -30.92 35.58
C GLU A 204 21.27 -32.42 35.59
N GLN A 205 20.43 -33.25 34.96
CA GLN A 205 20.65 -34.69 34.85
C GLN A 205 21.94 -35.00 34.08
N LYS A 206 22.22 -34.28 32.99
CA LYS A 206 23.48 -34.41 32.24
C LYS A 206 24.69 -34.02 33.07
N SER A 207 24.61 -32.93 33.85
CA SER A 207 25.70 -32.53 34.76
C SER A 207 25.95 -33.61 35.82
N GLN A 208 24.90 -34.13 36.47
CA GLN A 208 25.00 -35.21 37.45
C GLN A 208 25.52 -36.54 36.87
N ILE A 209 25.43 -36.76 35.55
CA ILE A 209 26.02 -37.92 34.86
C ILE A 209 27.50 -37.66 34.56
N VAL A 210 27.86 -36.45 34.11
CA VAL A 210 29.24 -36.05 33.82
C VAL A 210 30.07 -36.01 35.11
N GLU A 211 29.55 -35.43 36.20
CA GLU A 211 30.23 -35.42 37.51
C GLU A 211 30.46 -36.81 38.09
N ARG A 212 29.57 -37.78 37.81
CA ARG A 212 29.78 -39.18 38.20
C ARG A 212 30.92 -39.78 37.40
N ARG A 213 30.88 -39.67 36.07
CA ARG A 213 31.97 -40.13 35.20
C ARG A 213 33.33 -39.53 35.58
N ILE A 214 33.41 -38.22 35.83
CA ILE A 214 34.65 -37.57 36.26
C ILE A 214 35.18 -38.15 37.59
N ARG A 215 34.30 -38.49 38.54
CA ARG A 215 34.69 -39.16 39.80
C ARG A 215 35.11 -40.61 39.58
N ASP A 216 34.41 -41.35 38.74
CA ASP A 216 34.72 -42.73 38.39
C ASP A 216 36.08 -42.80 37.64
N ASP A 217 36.28 -41.94 36.66
CA ASP A 217 37.54 -41.78 35.90
C ASP A 217 38.69 -41.32 36.82
N ALA A 218 38.46 -40.39 37.75
CA ALA A 218 39.47 -39.96 38.72
C ALA A 218 39.85 -41.09 39.70
N ALA A 219 38.89 -41.91 40.15
CA ALA A 219 39.17 -43.09 40.96
C ALA A 219 39.95 -44.15 40.19
N VAL A 220 39.65 -44.33 38.90
CA VAL A 220 40.39 -45.21 37.98
C VAL A 220 41.81 -44.69 37.74
N GLU A 221 42.02 -43.38 37.58
CA GLU A 221 43.36 -42.77 37.45
C GLU A 221 44.14 -42.81 38.76
N GLU A 222 43.51 -42.65 39.93
CA GLU A 222 44.18 -42.91 41.22
C GLU A 222 44.57 -44.37 41.39
N ALA A 223 43.70 -45.31 41.01
CA ALA A 223 44.01 -46.73 41.02
C ALA A 223 45.18 -47.03 40.08
N LYS A 224 45.15 -46.55 38.84
CA LYS A 224 46.25 -46.65 37.88
C LYS A 224 47.55 -46.03 38.40
N LYS A 225 47.51 -44.87 39.06
CA LYS A 225 48.71 -44.22 39.64
C LYS A 225 49.30 -45.02 40.80
N LYS A 226 48.47 -45.63 41.65
CA LYS A 226 48.95 -46.55 42.70
C LYS A 226 49.56 -47.81 42.07
N ASP A 227 48.89 -48.39 41.07
CA ASP A 227 49.39 -49.52 40.28
C ASP A 227 50.67 -49.19 39.50
N GLN A 228 50.81 -47.95 39.01
CA GLN A 228 51.99 -47.43 38.33
C GLN A 228 53.12 -47.19 39.31
N SER A 229 52.91 -46.54 40.46
CA SER A 229 53.97 -46.39 41.48
C SER A 229 54.53 -47.75 41.94
N MET A 230 53.66 -48.76 42.14
CA MET A 230 54.04 -50.15 42.46
C MET A 230 54.77 -50.90 41.32
N LYS A 231 54.78 -50.34 40.10
CA LYS A 231 55.53 -50.84 38.93
C LYS A 231 56.76 -49.98 38.65
N GLU A 232 56.68 -48.67 38.85
CA GLU A 232 57.77 -47.70 38.72
C GLU A 232 58.81 -47.87 39.82
N GLU A 233 58.44 -48.24 41.05
CA GLU A 233 59.42 -48.59 42.10
C GLU A 233 60.25 -49.82 41.69
N LYS A 234 59.60 -50.81 41.07
CA LYS A 234 60.26 -52.02 40.51
C LYS A 234 61.08 -51.72 39.25
N VAL A 235 60.59 -50.84 38.38
CA VAL A 235 61.28 -50.43 37.15
C VAL A 235 62.45 -49.49 37.46
N ASN A 236 62.33 -48.59 38.44
CA ASN A 236 63.40 -47.69 38.85
C ASN A 236 64.61 -48.47 39.37
N GLN A 237 64.37 -49.57 40.11
CA GLN A 237 65.41 -50.50 40.55
C GLN A 237 66.16 -51.19 39.38
N GLU A 238 65.53 -51.35 38.23
CA GLU A 238 66.15 -51.85 36.98
C GLU A 238 66.63 -50.70 36.06
N ARG A 239 66.17 -49.45 36.26
CA ARG A 239 66.46 -48.27 35.44
C ARG A 239 67.59 -47.41 35.98
N THR A 240 67.92 -47.46 37.27
CA THR A 240 69.25 -47.03 37.77
C THR A 240 70.40 -47.83 37.15
N ARG A 241 70.09 -48.88 36.37
CA ARG A 241 71.03 -49.75 35.65
C ARG A 241 71.10 -49.47 34.13
N LYS A 242 70.18 -48.67 33.57
CA LYS A 242 70.01 -48.45 32.12
C LYS A 242 69.45 -47.05 31.84
N GLU A 243 70.12 -46.30 30.96
CA GLU A 243 69.76 -44.94 30.49
C GLU A 243 69.77 -43.84 31.59
N ALA A 244 70.77 -42.97 31.72
CA ALA A 244 72.03 -42.79 30.99
C ALA A 244 71.99 -42.49 29.47
N GLU A 245 70.81 -42.20 28.88
CA GLU A 245 70.71 -41.87 27.45
C GLU A 245 69.56 -40.89 27.11
N ASN A 246 69.81 -39.99 26.15
CA ASN A 246 69.06 -38.78 25.72
C ASN A 246 67.56 -39.00 25.33
N SER A 247 66.59 -38.05 25.36
CA SER A 247 66.51 -36.57 25.12
C SER A 247 66.36 -36.18 23.61
N VAL A 248 65.51 -35.24 23.14
CA VAL A 248 64.66 -34.19 23.78
C VAL A 248 63.53 -33.62 22.85
N LEU A 249 62.48 -32.96 23.42
CA LEU A 249 61.44 -32.08 22.78
C LEU A 249 60.45 -32.72 21.75
N HIS A 250 59.33 -32.11 21.31
CA HIS A 250 58.74 -30.76 21.48
C HIS A 250 57.22 -30.83 21.90
N ALA A 251 56.16 -30.07 21.50
CA ALA A 251 55.86 -29.04 20.46
C ALA A 251 54.67 -28.10 20.87
N THR A 252 54.16 -27.28 19.93
CA THR A 252 53.21 -26.13 20.08
C THR A 252 51.72 -26.42 19.82
N THR A 253 50.79 -25.55 20.28
CA THR A 253 49.77 -24.80 19.45
C THR A 253 48.93 -23.85 20.32
N VAL A 254 48.50 -22.69 19.78
CA VAL A 254 47.58 -21.73 20.43
C VAL A 254 46.41 -21.36 19.50
N ASN A 255 45.19 -21.25 20.04
CA ASN A 255 43.97 -20.86 19.34
C ASN A 255 43.76 -19.33 19.31
N SER A 256 43.02 -18.84 18.31
CA SER A 256 42.20 -17.63 18.45
C SER A 256 40.92 -17.73 17.60
N ILE A 257 39.76 -17.50 18.22
CA ILE A 257 38.44 -17.55 17.59
C ILE A 257 37.96 -16.12 17.32
N GLY A 258 37.34 -15.88 16.16
CA GLY A 258 36.75 -14.57 15.81
C GLY A 258 35.37 -14.72 15.18
N VAL A 259 34.31 -14.60 15.99
CA VAL A 259 32.92 -14.62 15.50
C VAL A 259 32.50 -13.21 15.09
N LYS A 260 32.14 -13.03 13.82
CA LYS A 260 31.28 -11.93 13.33
C LYS A 260 30.31 -12.50 12.30
N SER A 261 29.01 -12.34 12.56
CA SER A 261 27.94 -12.91 11.74
C SER A 261 27.45 -11.94 10.64
N GLU A 262 28.35 -11.61 9.72
CA GLU A 262 27.98 -11.21 8.35
C GLU A 262 28.57 -12.26 7.40
N LEU A 263 27.80 -12.74 6.41
CA LEU A 263 28.20 -13.84 5.54
C LEU A 263 29.50 -13.48 4.76
N PRO A 264 30.65 -14.12 5.05
CA PRO A 264 31.94 -13.62 4.57
C PRO A 264 32.04 -13.60 3.04
N GLY A 265 32.13 -12.40 2.47
CA GLY A 265 32.30 -12.19 1.03
C GLY A 265 31.00 -12.05 0.22
N ILE A 266 29.83 -11.83 0.83
CA ILE A 266 28.63 -11.41 0.10
C ILE A 266 28.45 -9.89 0.22
N LYS A 267 28.30 -9.20 -0.92
CA LYS A 267 27.94 -7.77 -0.98
C LYS A 267 26.44 -7.61 -1.18
N VAL A 268 25.84 -6.77 -0.33
CA VAL A 268 24.44 -6.34 -0.44
C VAL A 268 24.35 -5.05 -1.27
N PHE A 269 23.35 -4.97 -2.14
CA PHE A 269 22.92 -3.76 -2.85
C PHE A 269 21.43 -3.56 -2.55
N ALA A 270 21.07 -2.55 -1.76
CA ALA A 270 19.70 -2.15 -1.45
C ALA A 270 19.69 -0.72 -0.93
N ASP A 271 18.52 -0.08 -0.89
CA ASP A 271 18.33 1.13 -0.07
C ASP A 271 18.15 0.74 1.42
N SER A 272 18.66 1.59 2.31
CA SER A 272 18.41 1.55 3.75
C SER A 272 16.93 1.39 4.11
N ILE A 273 16.04 2.18 3.49
CA ILE A 273 14.59 2.19 3.75
C ILE A 273 13.98 0.84 3.39
N ALA A 274 14.44 0.24 2.29
CA ALA A 274 13.92 -1.02 1.80
C ALA A 274 14.43 -2.22 2.62
N LEU A 275 15.69 -2.20 3.06
CA LEU A 275 16.25 -3.20 3.97
C LEU A 275 15.59 -3.16 5.35
N GLU A 276 15.26 -1.97 5.85
CA GLU A 276 14.53 -1.81 7.11
C GLU A 276 13.08 -2.31 6.98
N ALA A 277 12.38 -1.94 5.90
CA ALA A 277 11.02 -2.42 5.62
C ALA A 277 10.95 -3.95 5.41
N GLU A 278 11.96 -4.55 4.79
CA GLU A 278 12.10 -6.01 4.72
C GLU A 278 12.28 -6.62 6.10
N SER A 279 13.13 -6.02 6.94
CA SER A 279 13.47 -6.55 8.27
C SER A 279 12.27 -6.51 9.23
N ARG A 280 11.49 -5.41 9.22
CA ARG A 280 10.22 -5.32 9.98
C ARG A 280 9.23 -6.41 9.55
N ARG A 281 9.07 -6.62 8.23
CA ARG A 281 8.15 -7.63 7.66
C ARG A 281 8.61 -9.06 7.90
N ARG A 282 9.93 -9.31 7.88
CA ARG A 282 10.53 -10.60 8.28
C ARG A 282 10.20 -10.91 9.74
N ALA A 283 10.36 -9.95 10.66
CA ALA A 283 10.00 -10.14 12.06
C ALA A 283 8.51 -10.48 12.26
N LEU A 284 7.58 -9.84 11.52
CA LEU A 284 6.16 -10.18 11.53
C LEU A 284 5.86 -11.60 11.02
N HIS A 285 6.54 -12.03 9.95
CA HIS A 285 6.45 -13.41 9.46
C HIS A 285 6.97 -14.41 10.50
N ASP A 286 8.11 -14.13 11.13
CA ASP A 286 8.83 -15.04 12.02
C ASP A 286 8.25 -15.13 13.45
N GLN A 287 7.39 -14.19 13.86
CA GLN A 287 6.52 -14.35 15.04
C GLN A 287 5.65 -15.62 14.96
N VAL A 288 5.31 -16.06 13.75
CA VAL A 288 4.51 -17.26 13.52
C VAL A 288 5.45 -18.45 13.27
N PRO A 289 5.33 -19.58 13.99
CA PRO A 289 6.24 -20.72 13.80
C PRO A 289 6.18 -21.32 12.39
N SER A 290 7.32 -21.61 11.76
CA SER A 290 7.32 -22.21 10.41
C SER A 290 6.83 -23.66 10.33
N ASN A 291 6.50 -24.29 11.47
CA ASN A 291 5.94 -25.63 11.55
C ASN A 291 4.39 -25.67 11.62
N ILE A 292 3.67 -24.55 11.38
CA ILE A 292 2.19 -24.49 11.30
C ILE A 292 1.60 -25.71 10.56
N HIS A 293 2.16 -26.05 9.40
CA HIS A 293 1.66 -27.09 8.51
C HIS A 293 1.72 -28.51 9.11
N LEU A 294 2.47 -28.74 10.19
CA LEU A 294 2.47 -30.01 10.92
C LEU A 294 1.20 -30.20 11.77
N SER A 295 0.47 -29.11 12.12
CA SER A 295 -0.89 -29.24 12.65
C SER A 295 -1.84 -29.68 11.54
N LYS A 296 -2.61 -30.75 11.79
CA LYS A 296 -3.63 -31.26 10.87
C LYS A 296 -4.72 -30.22 10.60
N GLU A 297 -5.09 -29.45 11.62
CA GLU A 297 -6.11 -28.40 11.56
C GLU A 297 -5.67 -27.26 10.63
N TYR A 298 -4.49 -26.69 10.88
CA TYR A 298 -3.95 -25.61 10.05
C TYR A 298 -3.60 -26.09 8.63
N SER A 299 -3.22 -27.36 8.44
CA SER A 299 -3.06 -27.93 7.09
C SER A 299 -4.40 -28.10 6.35
N GLN A 300 -5.48 -28.49 7.03
CA GLN A 300 -6.82 -28.54 6.45
C GLN A 300 -7.30 -27.13 6.05
N TYR A 301 -7.11 -26.15 6.93
CA TYR A 301 -7.45 -24.75 6.71
C TYR A 301 -6.61 -24.13 5.57
N SER A 302 -5.29 -24.36 5.54
CA SER A 302 -4.40 -23.97 4.44
C SER A 302 -4.82 -24.59 3.10
N ARG A 303 -5.32 -25.83 3.11
CA ARG A 303 -5.90 -26.50 1.93
C ARG A 303 -7.25 -25.91 1.51
N GLN A 304 -8.06 -25.37 2.42
CA GLN A 304 -9.30 -24.67 2.11
C GLN A 304 -9.02 -23.32 1.42
N ILE A 305 -8.12 -22.51 1.99
CA ILE A 305 -7.61 -21.29 1.35
C ILE A 305 -7.05 -21.60 -0.05
N GLY A 306 -6.17 -22.59 -0.17
CA GLY A 306 -5.60 -23.02 -1.45
C GLY A 306 -6.63 -23.51 -2.47
N LYS A 307 -7.75 -24.13 -2.05
CA LYS A 307 -8.86 -24.52 -2.93
C LYS A 307 -9.65 -23.31 -3.45
N SER A 308 -9.83 -22.27 -2.63
CA SER A 308 -10.51 -21.04 -3.05
C SER A 308 -9.64 -20.30 -4.08
N ILE A 309 -8.37 -20.03 -3.74
CA ILE A 309 -7.40 -19.36 -4.63
C ILE A 309 -7.14 -20.17 -5.91
N GLY A 310 -7.03 -21.50 -5.82
CA GLY A 310 -6.82 -22.36 -6.99
C GLY A 310 -7.94 -22.29 -8.03
N LYS A 311 -9.18 -21.97 -7.60
CA LYS A 311 -10.36 -21.75 -8.47
C LYS A 311 -10.46 -20.33 -9.02
N LEU A 312 -9.52 -19.45 -8.74
CA LEU A 312 -9.56 -18.06 -9.22
C LEU A 312 -9.41 -18.01 -10.76
N THR A 313 -10.22 -17.14 -11.35
CA THR A 313 -10.27 -16.81 -12.79
C THR A 313 -10.40 -15.29 -12.93
N PRO A 314 -9.96 -14.69 -14.06
CA PRO A 314 -9.96 -13.24 -14.26
C PRO A 314 -11.34 -12.65 -14.61
N THR A 315 -12.38 -13.07 -13.89
CA THR A 315 -13.74 -12.53 -14.01
C THR A 315 -14.16 -11.84 -12.72
N THR A 316 -15.02 -10.82 -12.85
CA THR A 316 -15.50 -9.98 -11.75
C THR A 316 -16.15 -10.81 -10.65
N ASP A 317 -16.97 -11.78 -11.04
CA ASP A 317 -17.79 -12.58 -10.10
C ASP A 317 -16.94 -13.66 -9.41
N SER A 318 -15.94 -14.21 -10.11
CA SER A 318 -14.95 -15.11 -9.52
C SER A 318 -14.11 -14.39 -8.46
N VAL A 319 -13.56 -13.21 -8.78
CA VAL A 319 -12.82 -12.38 -7.84
C VAL A 319 -13.67 -12.01 -6.62
N LYS A 320 -14.90 -11.51 -6.81
CA LYS A 320 -15.80 -11.14 -5.70
C LYS A 320 -16.13 -12.34 -4.81
N ALA A 321 -16.46 -13.50 -5.40
CA ALA A 321 -16.81 -14.71 -4.65
C ALA A 321 -15.60 -15.26 -3.87
N ARG A 322 -14.43 -15.36 -4.50
CA ARG A 322 -13.21 -15.86 -3.86
C ARG A 322 -12.71 -14.89 -2.78
N ALA A 323 -12.74 -13.58 -3.01
CA ALA A 323 -12.44 -12.59 -1.96
C ALA A 323 -13.41 -12.72 -0.76
N SER A 324 -14.71 -12.88 -1.01
CA SER A 324 -15.71 -13.06 0.06
C SER A 324 -15.53 -14.35 0.84
N GLU A 325 -15.11 -15.44 0.21
CA GLU A 325 -14.73 -16.70 0.87
C GLU A 325 -13.48 -16.54 1.74
N LEU A 326 -12.47 -15.82 1.24
CA LEU A 326 -11.20 -15.61 1.94
C LEU A 326 -11.37 -14.66 3.13
N ILE A 327 -12.11 -13.56 2.98
CA ILE A 327 -12.48 -12.67 4.10
C ILE A 327 -13.16 -13.47 5.21
N LYS A 328 -14.19 -14.27 4.88
CA LYS A 328 -14.89 -15.13 5.86
C LYS A 328 -14.02 -16.21 6.50
N ALA A 329 -12.93 -16.61 5.84
CA ALA A 329 -11.95 -17.52 6.44
C ALA A 329 -11.06 -16.75 7.44
N LEU A 330 -10.53 -15.58 7.06
CA LEU A 330 -9.66 -14.77 7.93
C LEU A 330 -10.41 -14.18 9.15
N ASP A 331 -11.69 -13.80 9.01
CA ASP A 331 -12.60 -13.46 10.12
C ASP A 331 -13.03 -14.69 10.95
N GLY A 332 -12.63 -15.91 10.57
CA GLY A 332 -13.13 -17.17 11.12
C GLY A 332 -12.48 -17.58 12.45
N GLN A 333 -13.29 -17.97 13.43
CA GLN A 333 -12.83 -18.39 14.75
C GLN A 333 -12.05 -19.72 14.77
N ASP A 334 -12.02 -20.44 13.64
CA ASP A 334 -11.35 -21.75 13.46
C ASP A 334 -9.81 -21.66 13.42
N CYS A 335 -9.23 -20.46 13.26
CA CYS A 335 -7.78 -20.28 13.06
C CYS A 335 -7.32 -18.94 13.67
N PRO A 336 -6.22 -18.89 14.46
CA PRO A 336 -5.69 -17.63 14.97
C PRO A 336 -5.33 -16.65 13.84
N HIS A 337 -5.76 -15.40 13.97
CA HIS A 337 -5.68 -14.33 12.96
C HIS A 337 -4.33 -14.23 12.23
N LEU A 338 -3.23 -14.20 12.98
CA LEU A 338 -1.86 -14.11 12.43
C LEU A 338 -1.47 -15.35 11.60
N ILE A 339 -1.94 -16.53 12.01
CA ILE A 339 -1.76 -17.78 11.26
C ILE A 339 -2.61 -17.75 9.99
N ALA A 340 -3.86 -17.29 10.07
CA ALA A 340 -4.74 -17.15 8.91
C ALA A 340 -4.18 -16.18 7.86
N CYS A 341 -3.69 -15.01 8.28
CA CYS A 341 -3.05 -14.03 7.41
C CYS A 341 -1.78 -14.57 6.73
N ARG A 342 -0.90 -15.27 7.47
CA ARG A 342 0.30 -15.90 6.90
C ARG A 342 -0.04 -17.03 5.91
N LEU A 343 -1.02 -17.88 6.23
CA LEU A 343 -1.46 -18.97 5.34
C LEU A 343 -2.14 -18.46 4.06
N PHE A 344 -2.84 -17.32 4.15
CA PHE A 344 -3.36 -16.59 2.98
C PHE A 344 -2.24 -16.04 2.10
N ALA A 345 -1.25 -15.37 2.68
CA ALA A 345 -0.11 -14.81 1.94
C ALA A 345 0.68 -15.90 1.18
N ASP A 346 1.08 -16.97 1.88
CA ASP A 346 1.74 -18.15 1.30
C ASP A 346 0.93 -18.74 0.14
N LYS A 347 -0.38 -18.97 0.31
CA LYS A 347 -1.21 -19.59 -0.72
C LYS A 347 -1.55 -18.66 -1.89
N MET A 348 -1.65 -17.34 -1.69
CA MET A 348 -1.80 -16.38 -2.78
C MET A 348 -0.56 -16.32 -3.66
N ILE A 349 0.64 -16.33 -3.05
CA ILE A 349 1.91 -16.20 -3.78
C ILE A 349 2.36 -17.56 -4.37
N SER A 350 2.00 -18.68 -3.73
CA SER A 350 2.18 -20.03 -4.28
C SER A 350 1.39 -20.28 -5.58
N ILE A 351 0.52 -19.36 -6.04
CA ILE A 351 -0.07 -19.45 -7.39
C ILE A 351 1.00 -19.44 -8.50
N VAL A 352 2.13 -18.76 -8.26
CA VAL A 352 3.31 -18.73 -9.16
C VAL A 352 3.93 -20.12 -9.35
N LYS A 353 3.87 -20.98 -8.32
CA LYS A 353 4.41 -22.35 -8.37
C LYS A 353 3.42 -23.38 -8.94
N THR A 354 2.15 -23.02 -9.12
CA THR A 354 1.06 -23.96 -9.42
C THR A 354 0.30 -23.67 -10.72
N ARG A 355 0.67 -22.60 -11.43
CA ARG A 355 0.12 -22.22 -12.75
C ARG A 355 1.28 -22.00 -13.72
N ASN A 356 1.03 -22.15 -15.03
CA ASN A 356 2.04 -21.88 -16.05
C ASN A 356 2.29 -20.36 -16.16
N THR A 357 3.47 -19.92 -15.73
CA THR A 357 3.87 -18.50 -15.67
C THR A 357 4.42 -17.96 -17.00
N LYS A 358 4.75 -18.85 -17.95
CA LYS A 358 5.16 -18.51 -19.31
C LYS A 358 3.98 -18.22 -20.24
N ASP A 359 2.78 -18.69 -19.89
CA ASP A 359 1.56 -18.46 -20.68
C ASP A 359 1.07 -17.01 -20.56
N LYS A 360 0.44 -16.50 -21.63
CA LYS A 360 -0.19 -15.17 -21.68
C LYS A 360 -1.27 -15.03 -20.62
N THR A 361 -2.01 -16.10 -20.33
CA THR A 361 -3.09 -16.11 -19.32
C THR A 361 -2.63 -15.75 -17.90
N PHE A 362 -1.33 -15.84 -17.60
CA PHE A 362 -0.78 -15.46 -16.29
C PHE A 362 -0.90 -13.95 -16.03
N GLY A 363 -0.88 -13.08 -17.04
CA GLY A 363 -1.05 -11.62 -16.87
C GLY A 363 -2.41 -11.26 -16.27
N PRO A 364 -3.54 -11.63 -16.93
CA PRO A 364 -4.87 -11.47 -16.38
C PRO A 364 -5.09 -12.16 -15.02
N LEU A 365 -4.48 -13.34 -14.81
CA LEU A 365 -4.56 -14.02 -13.51
C LEU A 365 -3.82 -13.26 -12.39
N ALA A 366 -2.69 -12.64 -12.69
CA ALA A 366 -1.95 -11.80 -11.75
C ALA A 366 -2.76 -10.55 -11.34
N PHE A 367 -3.46 -9.91 -12.29
CA PHE A 367 -4.42 -8.85 -11.95
C PHE A 367 -5.59 -9.38 -11.11
N ALA A 368 -6.17 -10.53 -11.45
CA ALA A 368 -7.22 -11.15 -10.63
C ALA A 368 -6.77 -11.39 -9.18
N CYS A 369 -5.52 -11.84 -9.00
CA CYS A 369 -4.91 -11.95 -7.67
C CYS A 369 -4.76 -10.59 -7.00
N GLY A 370 -4.33 -9.54 -7.73
CA GLY A 370 -4.25 -8.16 -7.23
C GLY A 370 -5.58 -7.63 -6.70
N TYR A 371 -6.69 -7.85 -7.41
CA TYR A 371 -8.03 -7.50 -6.92
C TYR A 371 -8.42 -8.30 -5.67
N VAL A 372 -8.13 -9.61 -5.61
CA VAL A 372 -8.39 -10.41 -4.39
C VAL A 372 -7.54 -9.92 -3.22
N MET A 373 -6.25 -9.63 -3.43
CA MET A 373 -5.36 -9.06 -2.40
C MET A 373 -5.91 -7.72 -1.89
N LEU A 374 -6.31 -6.80 -2.77
CA LEU A 374 -6.83 -5.48 -2.37
C LEU A 374 -8.19 -5.55 -1.66
N LEU A 375 -9.08 -6.45 -2.10
CA LEU A 375 -10.38 -6.68 -1.45
C LEU A 375 -10.22 -7.30 -0.05
N VAL A 376 -9.38 -8.33 0.09
CA VAL A 376 -9.12 -8.97 1.38
C VAL A 376 -8.42 -7.99 2.33
N THR A 377 -7.40 -7.24 1.87
CA THR A 377 -6.63 -6.32 2.72
C THR A 377 -7.35 -5.04 3.11
N ASN A 378 -8.43 -4.64 2.42
CA ASN A 378 -9.29 -3.56 2.89
C ASN A 378 -10.18 -4.01 4.08
N GLN A 379 -10.58 -5.28 4.11
CA GLN A 379 -11.34 -5.84 5.24
C GLN A 379 -10.45 -6.36 6.38
N VAL A 380 -9.25 -6.84 6.04
CA VAL A 380 -8.26 -7.39 6.97
C VAL A 380 -6.89 -6.72 6.74
N PRO A 381 -6.64 -5.53 7.33
CA PRO A 381 -5.46 -4.72 7.04
C PRO A 381 -4.13 -5.45 7.25
N ASP A 382 -4.01 -6.23 8.33
CA ASP A 382 -2.77 -6.92 8.73
C ASP A 382 -2.26 -7.91 7.67
N ALA A 383 -3.17 -8.45 6.85
CA ALA A 383 -2.82 -9.37 5.77
C ALA A 383 -1.93 -8.72 4.68
N MET A 384 -1.86 -7.38 4.59
CA MET A 384 -0.99 -6.70 3.64
C MET A 384 0.49 -6.87 3.99
N ASP A 385 0.89 -6.72 5.25
CA ASP A 385 2.30 -6.90 5.62
C ASP A 385 2.72 -8.37 5.60
N TYR A 386 1.79 -9.32 5.82
CA TYR A 386 2.06 -10.75 5.57
C TYR A 386 2.24 -11.07 4.07
N LEU A 387 1.40 -10.50 3.18
CA LEU A 387 1.58 -10.60 1.73
C LEU A 387 2.96 -10.05 1.30
N LEU A 388 3.32 -8.86 1.79
CA LEU A 388 4.59 -8.22 1.46
C LEU A 388 5.78 -9.00 2.05
N ALA A 389 5.70 -9.50 3.29
CA ALA A 389 6.73 -10.36 3.87
C ALA A 389 7.00 -11.61 3.01
N GLU A 390 5.94 -12.27 2.52
CA GLU A 390 6.07 -13.45 1.67
C GLU A 390 6.59 -13.10 0.26
N PHE A 391 6.18 -11.97 -0.34
CA PHE A 391 6.77 -11.47 -1.60
C PHE A 391 8.30 -11.26 -1.47
N HIS A 392 8.74 -10.58 -0.42
CA HIS A 392 10.16 -10.32 -0.16
C HIS A 392 10.96 -11.61 0.06
N LYS A 393 10.35 -12.59 0.74
CA LYS A 393 10.91 -13.91 1.03
C LYS A 393 11.07 -14.79 -0.22
N VAL A 394 10.11 -14.78 -1.15
CA VAL A 394 10.21 -15.57 -2.39
C VAL A 394 10.99 -14.88 -3.51
N CYS A 395 11.09 -13.54 -3.51
CA CYS A 395 11.76 -12.79 -4.57
C CYS A 395 12.36 -11.46 -4.06
N MET A 396 13.68 -11.43 -3.88
CA MET A 396 14.41 -10.23 -3.37
C MET A 396 14.18 -8.95 -4.20
N TYR A 397 13.82 -9.07 -5.48
CA TYR A 397 13.62 -7.93 -6.35
C TYR A 397 12.32 -7.16 -6.04
N THR A 398 11.42 -7.73 -5.23
CA THR A 398 10.30 -6.98 -4.63
C THR A 398 10.76 -6.02 -3.52
N VAL A 399 11.97 -6.20 -2.97
CA VAL A 399 12.62 -5.36 -1.94
C VAL A 399 13.46 -4.20 -2.53
N PRO A 400 13.54 -4.02 -3.85
CA PRO A 400 14.79 -3.56 -4.49
C PRO A 400 16.07 -3.94 -3.74
N LYS A 401 16.34 -5.24 -3.68
CA LYS A 401 17.63 -5.79 -3.20
C LYS A 401 18.28 -6.67 -4.25
N HIS A 402 19.61 -6.64 -4.30
CA HIS A 402 20.45 -7.62 -4.96
C HIS A 402 21.58 -8.08 -4.02
N LEU A 403 21.96 -9.36 -4.12
CA LEU A 403 23.06 -9.97 -3.36
C LEU A 403 24.10 -10.53 -4.33
N HIS A 404 25.37 -10.24 -4.07
CA HIS A 404 26.47 -10.53 -4.99
C HIS A 404 27.66 -11.19 -4.24
N ALA A 405 27.97 -12.44 -4.58
CA ALA A 405 29.14 -13.13 -4.05
C ALA A 405 30.43 -12.54 -4.66
N LEU A 406 31.33 -12.02 -3.81
CA LEU A 406 32.59 -11.36 -4.20
C LEU A 406 33.71 -12.35 -4.55
N ASN A 407 33.56 -13.64 -4.21
CA ASN A 407 34.54 -14.68 -4.47
C ASN A 407 33.85 -16.04 -4.70
N ALA A 408 34.60 -17.04 -5.18
CA ALA A 408 34.05 -18.36 -5.48
C ALA A 408 33.55 -19.12 -4.22
N GLN A 409 34.20 -18.94 -3.07
CA GLN A 409 33.82 -19.59 -1.80
C GLN A 409 32.44 -19.13 -1.32
N ALA A 410 32.13 -17.84 -1.48
CA ALA A 410 30.83 -17.25 -1.18
C ALA A 410 29.75 -17.56 -2.23
N ARG A 411 30.09 -18.22 -3.35
CA ARG A 411 29.17 -18.57 -4.45
C ARG A 411 28.73 -20.04 -4.36
N ASN A 412 28.41 -20.48 -3.15
CA ASN A 412 28.02 -21.85 -2.81
C ASN A 412 26.49 -22.09 -2.93
N SER A 413 26.00 -23.28 -2.54
CA SER A 413 24.56 -23.59 -2.59
C SER A 413 23.74 -22.67 -1.68
N ASP A 414 24.27 -22.31 -0.51
CA ASP A 414 23.58 -21.42 0.44
C ASP A 414 23.36 -20.03 -0.17
N TYR A 415 24.32 -19.51 -0.94
CA TYR A 415 24.16 -18.29 -1.72
C TYR A 415 23.07 -18.43 -2.79
N TYR A 416 23.04 -19.52 -3.56
CA TYR A 416 22.00 -19.72 -4.57
C TYR A 416 20.60 -19.80 -3.94
N ARG A 417 20.45 -20.54 -2.83
CA ARG A 417 19.23 -20.61 -2.03
C ARG A 417 18.85 -19.24 -1.45
N LEU A 418 19.82 -18.49 -0.92
CA LEU A 418 19.63 -17.13 -0.39
C LEU A 418 19.21 -16.11 -1.46
N ILE A 419 19.62 -16.30 -2.73
CA ILE A 419 19.15 -15.45 -3.84
C ILE A 419 17.85 -15.93 -4.49
N GLY A 420 17.25 -17.03 -4.02
CA GLY A 420 15.94 -17.51 -4.45
C GLY A 420 15.94 -18.57 -5.56
N TYR A 421 17.09 -19.20 -5.86
CA TYR A 421 17.07 -20.45 -6.62
C TYR A 421 16.43 -21.55 -5.78
N GLN A 422 15.65 -22.41 -6.42
CA GLN A 422 15.12 -23.62 -5.80
C GLN A 422 16.08 -24.81 -6.01
N GLU A 423 16.05 -25.75 -5.08
CA GLU A 423 16.75 -27.03 -5.15
C GLU A 423 15.71 -28.06 -5.63
N GLU A 424 15.85 -28.55 -6.87
CA GLU A 424 14.91 -29.47 -7.55
C GLU A 424 15.59 -30.83 -7.72
N ASP A 425 15.08 -31.88 -7.07
CA ASP A 425 15.50 -33.29 -7.22
C ASP A 425 17.03 -33.49 -7.30
N GLU A 426 17.71 -33.12 -6.20
CA GLU A 426 19.17 -33.16 -6.00
C GLU A 426 20.01 -32.29 -6.94
N LYS A 427 19.37 -31.39 -7.72
CA LYS A 427 20.04 -30.46 -8.65
C LYS A 427 19.62 -29.01 -8.40
N SER A 428 20.53 -28.08 -8.68
CA SER A 428 20.22 -26.65 -8.65
C SER A 428 19.32 -26.28 -9.83
N GLN A 429 18.23 -25.54 -9.57
CA GLN A 429 17.34 -25.00 -10.60
C GLN A 429 18.10 -24.30 -11.72
N SER A 430 17.68 -24.48 -12.97
CA SER A 430 18.31 -23.80 -14.11
C SER A 430 18.17 -22.28 -14.02
N THR A 431 19.16 -21.53 -14.51
CA THR A 431 19.11 -20.05 -14.46
C THR A 431 17.94 -19.48 -15.28
N GLU A 432 17.50 -20.18 -16.33
CA GLU A 432 16.27 -19.82 -17.04
C GLU A 432 15.03 -19.99 -16.16
N SER A 433 14.88 -21.13 -15.49
CA SER A 433 13.75 -21.42 -14.59
C SER A 433 13.71 -20.43 -13.40
N TYR A 434 14.87 -20.06 -12.85
CA TYR A 434 14.99 -18.99 -11.85
C TYR A 434 14.53 -17.63 -12.39
N LEU A 435 14.97 -17.22 -13.59
CA LEU A 435 14.56 -15.95 -14.20
C LEU A 435 13.05 -15.92 -14.51
N VAL A 436 12.46 -17.04 -14.94
CA VAL A 436 11.02 -17.20 -15.15
C VAL A 436 10.25 -17.00 -13.83
N ASN A 437 10.74 -17.56 -12.72
CA ASN A 437 10.16 -17.34 -11.39
C ASN A 437 10.27 -15.87 -10.95
N VAL A 438 11.43 -15.22 -11.14
CA VAL A 438 11.62 -13.78 -10.85
C VAL A 438 10.63 -12.93 -11.65
N VAL A 439 10.49 -13.17 -12.95
CA VAL A 439 9.51 -12.48 -13.82
C VAL A 439 8.08 -12.71 -13.31
N ALA A 440 7.73 -13.91 -12.88
CA ALA A 440 6.38 -14.24 -12.41
C ALA A 440 6.02 -13.59 -11.07
N TYR A 441 6.92 -13.63 -10.08
CA TYR A 441 6.70 -12.96 -8.79
C TYR A 441 6.63 -11.44 -8.94
N VAL A 442 7.51 -10.85 -9.76
CA VAL A 442 7.51 -9.40 -9.98
C VAL A 442 6.28 -8.96 -10.80
N LYS A 443 5.81 -9.76 -11.77
CA LYS A 443 4.51 -9.52 -12.44
C LYS A 443 3.36 -9.49 -11.44
N LEU A 444 3.30 -10.46 -10.51
CA LEU A 444 2.24 -10.55 -9.50
C LEU A 444 2.27 -9.37 -8.52
N TYR A 445 3.46 -8.99 -8.06
CA TYR A 445 3.69 -7.83 -7.19
C TYR A 445 3.31 -6.50 -7.87
N ALA A 446 3.72 -6.31 -9.13
CA ALA A 446 3.39 -5.13 -9.92
C ALA A 446 1.91 -5.05 -10.30
N ALA A 447 1.26 -6.19 -10.53
CA ALA A 447 -0.19 -6.27 -10.76
C ALA A 447 -0.98 -5.82 -9.52
N MET A 448 -0.58 -6.26 -8.33
CA MET A 448 -1.13 -5.78 -7.06
C MET A 448 -0.99 -4.25 -6.96
N ILE A 449 0.23 -3.71 -7.09
CA ILE A 449 0.53 -2.26 -7.00
C ILE A 449 -0.29 -1.38 -7.96
N GLN A 450 -0.63 -1.88 -9.15
CA GLN A 450 -1.46 -1.17 -10.14
C GLN A 450 -2.98 -1.37 -9.95
N THR A 451 -3.41 -2.32 -9.11
CA THR A 451 -4.83 -2.57 -8.88
C THR A 451 -5.45 -1.39 -8.13
N GLU A 452 -6.42 -0.73 -8.77
CA GLU A 452 -7.15 0.40 -8.20
C GLU A 452 -8.65 0.06 -8.23
N ILE A 453 -9.31 0.10 -7.07
CA ILE A 453 -10.76 -0.12 -6.94
C ILE A 453 -11.38 1.21 -6.49
N LYS A 454 -12.37 1.71 -7.24
CA LYS A 454 -13.03 2.99 -6.92
C LYS A 454 -13.61 2.97 -5.51
N GLY A 455 -13.25 3.95 -4.69
CA GLY A 455 -13.76 4.11 -3.32
C GLY A 455 -13.01 3.32 -2.25
N MET A 456 -11.97 2.54 -2.57
CA MET A 456 -11.13 1.88 -1.56
C MET A 456 -9.69 2.42 -1.55
N PRO A 457 -9.09 2.68 -0.39
CA PRO A 457 -7.66 2.97 -0.28
C PRO A 457 -6.82 1.75 -0.67
N HIS A 458 -5.61 1.99 -1.21
CA HIS A 458 -4.63 0.94 -1.46
C HIS A 458 -3.35 1.22 -0.65
N PRO A 459 -3.08 0.45 0.43
CA PRO A 459 -1.96 0.73 1.34
C PRO A 459 -0.56 0.47 0.74
N HIS A 460 -0.47 -0.19 -0.41
CA HIS A 460 0.79 -0.48 -1.12
C HIS A 460 0.65 -0.23 -2.64
N GLY A 461 -0.03 0.86 -3.02
CA GLY A 461 -0.33 1.18 -4.43
C GLY A 461 0.81 1.90 -5.18
N LEU A 462 0.44 2.59 -6.26
CA LEU A 462 1.35 3.31 -7.18
C LEU A 462 2.34 4.31 -6.55
N ALA A 463 2.17 4.70 -5.28
CA ALA A 463 3.16 5.47 -4.53
C ALA A 463 4.38 4.61 -4.14
N GLU A 464 4.12 3.41 -3.61
CA GLU A 464 5.16 2.41 -3.33
C GLU A 464 5.74 1.85 -4.62
N GLY A 465 4.94 1.72 -5.68
CA GLY A 465 5.44 1.38 -7.02
C GLY A 465 6.43 2.40 -7.60
N TRP A 466 6.24 3.70 -7.31
CA TRP A 466 7.20 4.74 -7.69
C TRP A 466 8.48 4.67 -6.84
N LYS A 467 8.34 4.53 -5.51
CA LYS A 467 9.49 4.33 -4.60
C LYS A 467 10.32 3.10 -4.99
N TRP A 468 9.66 1.99 -5.35
CA TRP A 468 10.28 0.76 -5.85
C TRP A 468 11.18 1.06 -7.05
N LEU A 469 10.65 1.72 -8.10
CA LEU A 469 11.45 2.07 -9.29
C LEU A 469 12.65 2.96 -8.96
N ALA A 470 12.47 3.98 -8.12
CA ALA A 470 13.54 4.89 -7.73
C ALA A 470 14.65 4.16 -6.96
N MET A 471 14.31 3.38 -5.93
CA MET A 471 15.29 2.58 -5.17
C MET A 471 15.99 1.54 -6.06
N PHE A 472 15.24 0.87 -6.94
CA PHE A 472 15.76 -0.12 -7.86
C PHE A 472 16.83 0.47 -8.80
N LEU A 473 16.51 1.56 -9.51
CA LEU A 473 17.43 2.14 -10.49
C LEU A 473 18.61 2.88 -9.84
N ASN A 474 18.47 3.40 -8.63
CA ASN A 474 19.56 4.07 -7.90
C ASN A 474 20.56 3.08 -7.29
N THR A 475 20.11 1.91 -6.81
CA THR A 475 20.93 1.03 -5.95
C THR A 475 21.33 -0.31 -6.57
N LEU A 476 20.52 -0.90 -7.46
CA LEU A 476 20.79 -2.23 -8.01
C LEU A 476 21.71 -2.17 -9.24
N PRO A 477 22.72 -3.06 -9.35
CA PRO A 477 23.57 -3.11 -10.53
C PRO A 477 22.76 -3.60 -11.74
N ALA A 478 22.98 -3.01 -12.91
CA ALA A 478 22.31 -3.40 -14.15
C ALA A 478 22.80 -4.78 -14.64
N ILE A 479 22.17 -5.86 -14.18
CA ILE A 479 22.46 -7.26 -14.54
C ILE A 479 21.24 -7.93 -15.16
N THR A 480 21.42 -9.11 -15.78
CA THR A 480 20.35 -9.87 -16.44
C THR A 480 19.11 -10.09 -15.56
N ALA A 481 19.28 -10.53 -14.30
CA ALA A 481 18.15 -10.76 -13.40
C ALA A 481 17.38 -9.47 -13.07
N THR A 482 18.08 -8.36 -12.83
CA THR A 482 17.46 -7.06 -12.60
C THR A 482 16.78 -6.49 -13.84
N ALA A 483 17.31 -6.77 -15.04
CA ALA A 483 16.70 -6.34 -16.30
C ALA A 483 15.38 -7.07 -16.56
N PHE A 484 15.32 -8.39 -16.33
CA PHE A 484 14.09 -9.17 -16.38
C PHE A 484 13.06 -8.72 -15.32
N ALA A 485 13.50 -8.45 -14.08
CA ALA A 485 12.62 -7.92 -13.03
C ALA A 485 12.05 -6.53 -13.39
N LEU A 486 12.91 -5.61 -13.86
CA LEU A 486 12.50 -4.27 -14.28
C LEU A 486 11.49 -4.32 -15.45
N HIS A 487 11.76 -5.13 -16.48
CA HIS A 487 10.82 -5.32 -17.60
C HIS A 487 9.49 -5.93 -17.13
N ALA A 488 9.53 -6.94 -16.25
CA ALA A 488 8.33 -7.56 -15.68
C ALA A 488 7.46 -6.56 -14.89
N PHE A 489 8.10 -5.68 -14.12
CA PHE A 489 7.41 -4.62 -13.37
C PHE A 489 6.79 -3.59 -14.31
N LEU A 490 7.57 -3.07 -15.26
CA LEU A 490 7.13 -2.07 -16.24
C LEU A 490 5.99 -2.58 -17.12
N LYS A 491 6.02 -3.84 -17.56
CA LYS A 491 4.94 -4.44 -18.37
C LYS A 491 3.60 -4.56 -17.62
N MET A 492 3.61 -4.65 -16.28
CA MET A 492 2.38 -4.75 -15.49
C MET A 492 1.93 -3.41 -14.90
N ALA A 493 2.85 -2.55 -14.43
CA ALA A 493 2.53 -1.32 -13.70
C ALA A 493 2.86 -0.02 -14.46
N GLY A 494 3.64 -0.08 -15.55
CA GLY A 494 4.16 1.11 -16.23
C GLY A 494 3.08 2.03 -16.81
N PHE A 495 1.97 1.47 -17.28
CA PHE A 495 0.83 2.23 -17.81
C PHE A 495 0.17 3.14 -16.77
N ALA A 496 -0.15 2.63 -15.58
CA ALA A 496 -0.74 3.47 -14.53
C ALA A 496 0.30 4.43 -13.91
N LEU A 497 1.57 4.04 -13.86
CA LEU A 497 2.66 4.94 -13.44
C LEU A 497 2.85 6.10 -14.42
N TYR A 498 2.79 5.86 -15.73
CA TYR A 498 2.74 6.91 -16.75
C TYR A 498 1.48 7.76 -16.60
N LYS A 499 0.29 7.15 -16.48
CA LYS A 499 -1.00 7.85 -16.31
C LYS A 499 -1.05 8.73 -15.05
N LYS A 500 -0.32 8.36 -13.98
CA LYS A 500 -0.28 9.10 -12.70
C LYS A 500 0.83 10.14 -12.59
N TYR A 501 2.02 9.87 -13.16
CA TYR A 501 3.22 10.71 -12.98
C TYR A 501 3.74 11.36 -14.27
N GLY A 502 3.19 11.00 -15.43
CA GLY A 502 3.40 11.66 -16.73
C GLY A 502 4.88 11.92 -17.07
N SER A 503 5.23 13.20 -17.19
CA SER A 503 6.58 13.66 -17.52
C SER A 503 7.66 13.23 -16.51
N GLN A 504 7.30 12.97 -15.25
CA GLN A 504 8.26 12.40 -14.30
C GLN A 504 8.54 10.92 -14.59
N PHE A 505 7.53 10.14 -14.98
CA PHE A 505 7.76 8.76 -15.42
C PHE A 505 8.60 8.70 -16.70
N MET A 506 8.40 9.63 -17.65
CA MET A 506 9.27 9.75 -18.83
C MET A 506 10.75 9.96 -18.48
N LYS A 507 11.07 10.68 -17.39
CA LYS A 507 12.45 10.81 -16.89
C LYS A 507 13.01 9.50 -16.32
N ILE A 508 12.17 8.64 -15.73
CA ILE A 508 12.57 7.29 -15.31
C ILE A 508 12.91 6.43 -16.54
N LEU A 509 12.08 6.49 -17.59
CA LEU A 509 12.33 5.79 -18.85
C LEU A 509 13.62 6.28 -19.55
N ASP A 510 13.88 7.59 -19.51
CA ASP A 510 15.13 8.18 -20.04
C ASP A 510 16.38 7.68 -19.27
N VAL A 511 16.31 7.57 -17.93
CA VAL A 511 17.38 6.95 -17.12
C VAL A 511 17.59 5.48 -17.49
N ILE A 512 16.53 4.71 -17.75
CA ILE A 512 16.64 3.31 -18.19
C ILE A 512 17.34 3.25 -19.55
N SER A 513 16.93 4.10 -20.50
CA SER A 513 17.50 4.18 -21.85
C SER A 513 18.98 4.61 -21.85
N ARG A 514 19.33 5.69 -21.14
CA ARG A 514 20.68 6.30 -21.17
C ARG A 514 21.68 5.73 -20.18
N ARG A 515 21.23 5.05 -19.11
CA ARG A 515 22.13 4.52 -18.05
C ARG A 515 22.01 3.02 -17.88
N PHE A 516 20.79 2.50 -17.69
CA PHE A 516 20.61 1.08 -17.35
C PHE A 516 20.93 0.15 -18.54
N ILE A 517 20.38 0.41 -19.72
CA ILE A 517 20.61 -0.44 -20.91
C ILE A 517 22.08 -0.40 -21.40
N PRO A 518 22.80 0.74 -21.40
CA PRO A 518 24.23 0.77 -21.70
C PRO A 518 25.08 0.02 -20.68
N ALA A 519 24.90 0.27 -19.38
CA ALA A 519 25.64 -0.43 -18.31
C ALA A 519 25.35 -1.94 -18.25
N LEU A 520 24.20 -2.37 -18.79
CA LEU A 520 23.88 -3.77 -19.03
C LEU A 520 24.70 -4.30 -20.22
N LYS A 521 24.69 -3.63 -21.38
CA LYS A 521 25.45 -4.02 -22.60
C LYS A 521 26.95 -4.20 -22.35
N GLU A 522 27.55 -3.43 -21.46
CA GLU A 522 28.97 -3.50 -21.08
C GLU A 522 29.41 -4.84 -20.45
N GLN A 523 28.50 -5.69 -19.97
CA GLN A 523 28.86 -6.94 -19.28
C GLN A 523 28.99 -8.17 -20.20
N GLY A 524 28.53 -8.10 -21.45
CA GLY A 524 28.87 -9.07 -22.50
C GLY A 524 28.33 -10.51 -22.34
N VAL A 525 27.25 -10.75 -21.59
CA VAL A 525 26.73 -12.12 -21.33
C VAL A 525 25.65 -12.53 -22.33
N LYS A 526 25.66 -13.77 -22.85
CA LYS A 526 24.69 -14.23 -23.89
C LYS A 526 23.20 -14.05 -23.50
N VAL A 527 22.82 -14.40 -22.26
CA VAL A 527 21.42 -14.31 -21.76
C VAL A 527 20.94 -12.85 -21.62
N GLN A 528 21.85 -11.89 -21.75
CA GLN A 528 21.57 -10.47 -21.62
C GLN A 528 20.87 -9.88 -22.85
N ALA A 529 21.06 -10.48 -24.03
CA ALA A 529 20.50 -9.98 -25.29
C ALA A 529 18.96 -9.93 -25.28
N GLU A 530 18.30 -10.98 -24.78
CA GLU A 530 16.82 -11.02 -24.66
C GLU A 530 16.30 -9.93 -23.71
N ALA A 531 16.96 -9.74 -22.57
CA ALA A 531 16.57 -8.73 -21.59
C ALA A 531 16.82 -7.29 -22.09
N ILE A 532 17.90 -7.08 -22.85
CA ILE A 532 18.18 -5.82 -23.57
C ILE A 532 17.07 -5.56 -24.58
N SER A 533 16.80 -6.49 -25.49
CA SER A 533 15.77 -6.31 -26.53
C SER A 533 14.38 -6.09 -25.93
N SER A 534 14.03 -6.84 -24.87
CA SER A 534 12.76 -6.65 -24.16
C SER A 534 12.60 -5.24 -23.59
N LEU A 535 13.65 -4.70 -22.96
CA LEU A 535 13.64 -3.33 -22.44
C LEU A 535 13.69 -2.26 -23.53
N GLN A 536 14.38 -2.51 -24.65
CA GLN A 536 14.40 -1.60 -25.79
C GLN A 536 13.04 -1.53 -26.47
N ASN A 537 12.48 -2.66 -26.90
CA ASN A 537 11.15 -2.73 -27.51
C ASN A 537 10.07 -2.06 -26.62
N TYR A 538 10.09 -2.31 -25.31
CA TYR A 538 9.16 -1.64 -24.37
C TYR A 538 9.21 -0.10 -24.42
N LEU A 539 10.40 0.47 -24.64
CA LEU A 539 10.63 1.92 -24.75
C LEU A 539 10.31 2.45 -26.15
N ASP A 540 10.77 1.73 -27.18
CA ASP A 540 10.70 2.11 -28.59
C ASP A 540 9.27 1.98 -29.14
N ASP A 541 8.59 0.86 -28.86
CA ASP A 541 7.16 0.62 -29.18
C ASP A 541 6.23 1.41 -28.23
N LYS A 542 6.77 1.99 -27.15
CA LYS A 542 6.07 2.77 -26.12
C LYS A 542 4.94 2.02 -25.39
N VAL A 543 5.18 0.76 -25.03
CA VAL A 543 4.22 -0.14 -24.36
C VAL A 543 3.67 0.43 -23.04
N TYR A 544 4.33 1.41 -22.42
CA TYR A 544 3.80 2.19 -21.28
C TYR A 544 2.59 3.08 -21.62
N LEU A 545 2.21 3.21 -22.89
CA LEU A 545 0.97 3.87 -23.34
C LEU A 545 -0.19 2.88 -23.53
N GLU A 546 0.10 1.58 -23.60
CA GLU A 546 -0.89 0.51 -23.80
C GLU A 546 -1.44 0.03 -22.45
N GLU A 547 -2.73 -0.29 -22.38
CA GLU A 547 -3.34 -0.79 -21.14
C GLU A 547 -3.06 -2.31 -20.99
N PRO A 548 -2.43 -2.76 -19.88
CA PRO A 548 -2.02 -4.16 -19.75
C PRO A 548 -3.17 -5.17 -19.80
N GLU A 549 -2.96 -6.27 -20.55
CA GLU A 549 -3.93 -7.36 -20.72
C GLU A 549 -4.49 -7.85 -19.38
N GLY A 550 -5.81 -7.72 -19.20
CA GLY A 550 -6.51 -8.14 -17.99
C GLY A 550 -6.46 -7.17 -16.80
N ARG A 551 -6.00 -5.92 -16.98
CA ARG A 551 -6.07 -4.89 -15.91
C ARG A 551 -7.50 -4.70 -15.38
N TYR A 552 -8.50 -4.78 -16.25
CA TYR A 552 -9.89 -4.91 -15.84
C TYR A 552 -10.32 -6.36 -15.94
N LEU A 553 -11.06 -6.82 -14.93
CA LEU A 553 -11.65 -8.15 -14.89
C LEU A 553 -12.76 -8.25 -15.93
N ALA A 554 -12.86 -9.40 -16.60
CA ALA A 554 -13.99 -9.65 -17.48
C ALA A 554 -15.30 -9.61 -16.66
N GLN A 555 -16.31 -8.89 -17.16
CA GLN A 555 -17.67 -9.05 -16.66
C GLN A 555 -18.27 -10.28 -17.30
N HIS A 556 -18.97 -11.12 -16.54
CA HIS A 556 -19.66 -12.27 -17.09
C HIS A 556 -20.97 -11.82 -17.74
N LEU A 557 -20.86 -11.17 -18.91
CA LEU A 557 -22.02 -10.81 -19.72
C LEU A 557 -22.85 -12.07 -19.99
N LEU A 558 -24.17 -11.98 -19.79
CA LEU A 558 -25.14 -13.00 -20.20
C LEU A 558 -25.41 -12.88 -21.72
N SER A 559 -24.33 -12.82 -22.51
CA SER A 559 -24.34 -12.67 -23.97
C SER A 559 -24.69 -13.99 -24.67
N GLN A 560 -25.81 -14.59 -24.28
CA GLN A 560 -26.40 -15.77 -24.89
C GLN A 560 -27.93 -15.63 -25.10
N VAL A 561 -28.47 -14.42 -24.89
CA VAL A 561 -29.91 -14.10 -25.03
C VAL A 561 -30.18 -13.10 -26.17
N PHE A 562 -29.15 -12.49 -26.77
CA PHE A 562 -29.27 -11.46 -27.81
C PHE A 562 -28.50 -11.78 -29.11
N ILE A 563 -28.58 -13.04 -29.57
CA ILE A 563 -28.03 -13.46 -30.88
C ILE A 563 -29.07 -14.19 -31.76
N GLU A 564 -30.15 -14.76 -31.20
CA GLU A 564 -31.11 -15.56 -31.97
C GLU A 564 -32.29 -14.75 -32.55
N ASP A 565 -32.65 -13.59 -31.99
CA ASP A 565 -33.80 -12.78 -32.44
C ASP A 565 -33.60 -12.07 -33.80
N ASP A 566 -32.36 -11.85 -34.24
CA ASP A 566 -32.06 -11.06 -35.46
C ASP A 566 -31.98 -11.92 -36.73
N GLN A 567 -32.05 -13.25 -36.61
CA GLN A 567 -32.12 -14.18 -37.77
C GLN A 567 -33.55 -14.47 -38.24
N HIS A 568 -34.58 -14.01 -37.51
CA HIS A 568 -35.99 -14.22 -37.87
C HIS A 568 -36.72 -12.98 -38.41
N ARG A 569 -36.03 -11.83 -38.55
CA ARG A 569 -36.63 -10.58 -39.09
C ARG A 569 -36.29 -10.28 -40.55
N THR A 570 -35.44 -11.07 -41.21
CA THR A 570 -35.02 -10.86 -42.60
C THR A 570 -35.72 -11.77 -43.63
N ALA A 571 -36.58 -12.70 -43.18
CA ALA A 571 -37.19 -13.73 -44.03
C ALA A 571 -38.56 -13.36 -44.67
N THR A 572 -39.15 -12.20 -44.34
CA THR A 572 -40.55 -11.86 -44.68
C THR A 572 -40.72 -10.54 -45.44
N SER A 573 -39.88 -10.30 -46.45
CA SER A 573 -40.07 -9.20 -47.41
C SER A 573 -39.79 -9.58 -48.88
N GLY A 574 -40.14 -10.81 -49.27
CA GLY A 574 -40.08 -11.29 -50.66
C GLY A 574 -41.43 -11.16 -51.39
N ARG A 575 -41.62 -10.09 -52.17
CA ARG A 575 -42.89 -9.79 -52.86
C ARG A 575 -43.01 -10.56 -54.19
N ALA A 576 -44.07 -11.37 -54.34
CA ALA A 576 -44.48 -11.99 -55.60
C ALA A 576 -45.90 -11.52 -56.02
N PRO A 577 -46.28 -11.54 -57.32
CA PRO A 577 -47.40 -10.76 -57.84
C PRO A 577 -48.79 -11.45 -57.78
N VAL A 578 -49.83 -10.63 -57.95
CA VAL A 578 -51.26 -11.00 -57.90
C VAL A 578 -51.78 -11.52 -59.26
N SER A 579 -52.42 -12.69 -59.28
CA SER A 579 -53.27 -13.24 -60.37
C SER A 579 -53.78 -14.62 -59.93
N TRP A 580 -55.03 -15.08 -60.03
CA TRP A 580 -56.34 -14.54 -60.48
C TRP A 580 -57.44 -15.31 -59.70
N ARG A 581 -58.64 -14.69 -59.51
CA ARG A 581 -59.98 -15.32 -59.32
C ARG A 581 -60.14 -16.33 -58.14
N GLU A 582 -61.35 -16.56 -57.62
CA GLU A 582 -62.70 -16.10 -58.01
C GLU A 582 -63.50 -15.67 -56.76
#